data_AF-A0A963WD15-F1
#
_entry.id   AF-A0A963WD15-F1
#
_cell.length_a   1.000
_cell.length_b   1.000
_cell.length_c   1.000
_cell.angle_alpha   90.00
_cell.angle_beta   90.00
_cell.angle_gamma   90.00
#
_symmetry.space_group_name_H-M   'P 1'
#
loop_
_entity.id
_entity.type
_entity.pdbx_description
1 polymer ?
#
loop_
_entity_poly.entity_id
_entity_poly.type
_entity_poly.pdbx_seq_one_letter_code
_entity_poly.pdbx_strand_id
1 'polypeptide(L)' 'APVVFMAGAYLGGNRYHLSFEPVVDFAEVPVDQREAQVNQALAQYVGLLERHCCEAPYNWFNFYDFWKPAP' A
#
# COMPACT_ATOMS: atom_id res chain seq x y z
N ALA A 1 -0.58 11.03 -13.30
CA ALA A 1 0.54 11.22 -12.38
C ALA A 1 0.79 9.90 -11.69
N PRO A 2 2.06 9.48 -11.57
CA PRO A 2 2.43 8.21 -11.00
C PRO A 2 2.19 8.17 -9.49
N VAL A 3 1.70 7.04 -9.02
CA VAL A 3 1.53 6.67 -7.61
C VAL A 3 2.46 5.51 -7.33
N VAL A 4 3.23 5.62 -6.26
CA VAL A 4 4.23 4.65 -5.84
C VAL A 4 3.92 4.23 -4.40
N PHE A 5 3.91 2.93 -4.15
CA PHE A 5 3.89 2.35 -2.83
C PHE A 5 5.29 2.49 -2.22
N MET A 6 5.35 2.87 -0.94
CA MET A 6 6.59 2.91 -0.18
C MET A 6 6.38 2.26 1.18
N ALA A 7 7.29 1.33 1.54
CA ALA A 7 7.35 0.73 2.86
C ALA A 7 8.78 0.77 3.42
N GLY A 8 8.88 0.92 4.74
CA GLY A 8 10.14 0.85 5.47
C GLY A 8 10.08 -0.20 6.58
N ALA A 9 10.85 -1.27 6.45
CA ALA A 9 10.98 -2.30 7.47
C ALA A 9 12.21 -2.03 8.35
N TYR A 10 12.01 -1.94 9.67
CA TYR A 10 13.08 -1.84 10.65
C TYR A 10 13.75 -3.20 10.88
N LEU A 11 15.08 -3.22 10.77
CA LEU A 11 15.93 -4.41 10.88
C LEU A 11 16.83 -4.41 12.12
N GLY A 12 16.55 -3.55 13.10
CA GLY A 12 17.38 -3.39 14.29
C GLY A 12 18.60 -2.50 14.09
N GLY A 13 19.06 -1.85 15.17
CA GLY A 13 20.30 -1.07 15.17
C GLY A 13 20.30 0.07 14.16
N ASN A 14 19.20 0.81 14.07
CA ASN A 14 18.98 1.91 13.12
C ASN A 14 19.13 1.53 11.63
N ARG A 15 18.94 0.26 11.28
CA ARG A 15 18.92 -0.20 9.89
C ARG A 15 17.48 -0.37 9.40
N TYR A 16 17.25 0.04 8.16
CA TYR A 16 15.95 -0.03 7.51
C TYR A 16 16.10 -0.58 6.10
N HIS A 17 15.13 -1.38 5.67
CA HIS A 17 14.94 -1.74 4.26
C HIS A 17 13.79 -0.91 3.71
N LEU A 18 14.03 -0.19 2.61
CA LEU A 18 13.01 0.62 1.94
C LEU A 18 12.63 -0.06 0.63
N SER A 19 11.33 -0.28 0.45
CA SER A 19 10.74 -0.86 -0.75
C SER A 19 9.92 0.20 -1.47
N PHE A 20 10.16 0.38 -2.77
CA PHE A 20 9.41 1.30 -3.63
C PHE A 20 8.87 0.54 -4.83
N GLU A 21 7.56 0.61 -5.06
CA GLU A 21 6.91 -0.15 -6.12
C GLU A 21 5.83 0.68 -6.82
N PRO A 22 5.77 0.69 -8.17
CA PRO A 22 4.73 1.42 -8.88
C PRO A 22 3.37 0.81 -8.58
N VAL A 23 2.37 1.67 -8.34
CA VAL A 23 0.96 1.27 -8.14
C VAL A 23 0.17 1.57 -9.41
N VAL A 24 0.24 2.80 -9.91
CA VAL A 24 -0.53 3.23 -11.10
C VAL A 24 0.02 4.56 -11.63
N ASP A 25 -0.15 4.85 -12.91
CA ASP A 25 0.00 6.22 -13.43
C ASP A 25 -1.32 6.72 -14.02
N PHE A 26 -1.88 7.76 -13.41
CA PHE A 26 -3.11 8.39 -13.87
C PHE A 26 -2.92 9.43 -15.01
N ALA A 27 -1.72 9.57 -15.58
CA ALA A 27 -1.41 10.65 -16.53
C ALA A 27 -2.27 10.59 -17.79
N GLU A 28 -2.56 9.38 -18.26
CA GLU A 28 -3.28 9.14 -19.51
C GLU A 28 -4.65 8.49 -19.29
N VAL A 29 -5.16 8.46 -18.05
CA VAL A 29 -6.41 7.76 -17.72
C VAL A 29 -7.63 8.63 -18.10
N PRO A 30 -8.47 8.18 -19.05
CA PRO A 30 -9.71 8.86 -19.43
C PRO A 30 -10.67 9.01 -18.25
N VAL A 31 -11.47 10.09 -18.24
CA VAL A 31 -12.35 10.43 -17.11
C VAL A 31 -13.36 9.31 -16.79
N ASP A 32 -13.92 8.69 -17.83
CA ASP A 32 -14.87 7.58 -17.75
C ASP A 32 -14.26 6.28 -17.20
N GLN A 33 -12.94 6.16 -17.20
CA GLN A 33 -12.22 4.97 -16.71
C GLN A 33 -11.56 5.20 -15.34
N ARG A 34 -11.61 6.43 -14.80
CA ARG A 34 -10.93 6.78 -13.54
C ARG A 34 -11.35 5.92 -12.37
N GLU A 35 -12.65 5.67 -12.22
CA GLU A 35 -13.16 4.87 -11.10
C GLU A 35 -12.66 3.43 -11.16
N ALA A 36 -12.71 2.80 -12.34
CA ALA A 36 -12.17 1.46 -12.55
C ALA A 36 -10.66 1.43 -12.25
N GLN A 37 -9.92 2.43 -12.70
CA GLN A 37 -8.49 2.53 -12.46
C GLN A 37 -8.16 2.75 -10.98
N VAL A 38 -8.98 3.51 -10.25
CA VAL A 38 -8.83 3.70 -8.79
C VAL A 38 -9.06 2.36 -8.07
N ASN A 39 -10.08 1.60 -8.44
CA ASN A 39 -10.34 0.29 -7.85
C ASN A 39 -9.20 -0.70 -8.12
N GLN A 40 -8.64 -0.69 -9.33
CA GLN A 40 -7.46 -1.51 -9.65
C GLN A 40 -6.23 -1.08 -8.85
N ALA A 41 -5.97 0.22 -8.74
CA ALA A 41 -4.88 0.76 -7.95
C ALA A 41 -5.02 0.42 -6.47
N LEU A 42 -6.24 0.44 -5.93
CA LEU A 42 -6.53 0.01 -4.56
C LEU A 42 -6.21 -1.46 -4.36
N ALA A 43 -6.65 -2.33 -5.26
CA ALA A 43 -6.35 -3.77 -5.17
C ALA A 43 -4.84 -4.03 -5.21
N GLN A 44 -4.10 -3.33 -6.09
CA GLN A 44 -2.66 -3.42 -6.16
C GLN A 44 -1.98 -2.91 -4.89
N TYR A 45 -2.41 -1.78 -4.36
CA TYR A 45 -1.92 -1.24 -3.10
C TYR A 45 -2.13 -2.21 -1.93
N VAL A 46 -3.32 -2.80 -1.82
CA VAL A 46 -3.65 -3.76 -0.76
C VAL A 46 -2.80 -5.02 -0.89
N GLY A 47 -2.60 -5.56 -2.10
CA GLY A 47 -1.74 -6.73 -2.31
C GLY A 47 -0.26 -6.46 -1.96
N LEU A 48 0.24 -5.28 -2.29
CA LEU A 48 1.59 -4.86 -1.87
C LEU A 48 1.68 -4.76 -0.34
N LEU A 49 0.70 -4.10 0.28
CA LEU A 49 0.65 -3.96 1.72
C LEU A 49 0.59 -5.31 2.44
N GLU A 50 -0.30 -6.20 2.02
CA GLU A 50 -0.44 -7.54 2.57
C GLU A 50 0.87 -8.30 2.53
N ARG A 51 1.55 -8.31 1.38
CA ARG A 51 2.85 -8.98 1.24
C ARG A 51 3.88 -8.43 2.23
N HIS A 52 4.06 -7.12 2.30
CA HIS A 52 5.03 -6.50 3.22
C HIS A 52 4.68 -6.76 4.70
N CYS A 53 3.40 -6.78 5.05
CA CYS A 53 2.95 -7.17 6.39
C CYS A 53 3.24 -8.63 6.70
N CYS A 54 3.08 -9.54 5.73
CA CYS A 54 3.42 -10.95 5.92
C CYS A 54 4.94 -11.18 6.03
N GLU A 55 5.74 -10.45 5.28
CA GLU A 55 7.22 -10.54 5.31
C GLU A 55 7.80 -9.97 6.62
N ALA A 56 7.20 -8.92 7.17
CA ALA A 56 7.68 -8.24 8.37
C ALA A 56 6.52 -7.92 9.36
N PRO A 57 5.89 -8.92 9.98
CA PRO A 57 4.64 -8.74 10.75
C PRO A 57 4.78 -7.81 11.95
N TYR A 58 5.95 -7.76 12.58
CA TYR A 58 6.23 -6.86 13.71
C TYR A 58 6.53 -5.41 13.29
N ASN A 59 6.63 -5.13 11.99
CA ASN A 59 6.83 -3.78 11.44
C ASN A 59 5.51 -3.11 11.01
N TRP A 60 4.37 -3.78 11.19
CA TRP A 60 3.06 -3.19 10.95
C TRP A 60 2.54 -2.49 12.22
N PHE A 61 2.85 -1.20 12.36
CA PHE A 61 2.48 -0.37 13.51
C PHE A 61 1.02 0.12 13.44
N ASN A 62 0.09 -0.81 13.26
CA ASN A 62 -1.33 -0.49 13.17
C ASN A 62 -2.06 -0.93 14.43
N PHE A 63 -2.47 0.06 15.23
CA PHE A 63 -3.21 -0.14 16.48
C PHE A 63 -4.71 0.15 16.34
N TYR A 64 -5.18 0.41 15.11
CA TYR A 64 -6.59 0.64 14.84
C TYR A 64 -7.31 -0.69 14.65
N ASP A 65 -8.45 -0.80 15.33
CA ASP A 65 -9.35 -1.93 15.14
C ASP A 65 -10.33 -1.63 14.01
N PHE A 66 -9.88 -1.89 12.78
CA PHE A 66 -10.65 -1.68 11.55
C PHE A 66 -11.84 -2.63 11.41
N TRP A 67 -11.86 -3.72 12.16
CA TRP A 67 -12.85 -4.79 12.03
C TRP A 67 -13.96 -4.70 13.07
N LYS A 68 -13.98 -3.62 13.87
CA LYS A 68 -15.12 -3.32 14.73
C LYS A 68 -16.39 -3.19 13.88
N PRO A 69 -17.52 -3.72 14.36
CA PRO A 69 -18.80 -3.43 13.73
C PRO A 69 -19.01 -1.92 13.69
N ALA A 70 -19.64 -1.44 12.60
CA ALA A 70 -20.13 -0.08 12.58
C ALA A 70 -21.11 0.12 13.77
N PRO A 71 -21.09 1.29 14.43
CA PRO A 71 -22.03 1.59 15.51
C PRO A 71 -23.49 1.50 15.07
#